data_AF-A0A1J5SNQ9-F1
#
_entry.id   AF-A0A1J5SNQ9-F1
#
_cell.length_a   1.000
_cell.length_b   1.000
_cell.length_c   1.000
_cell.angle_alpha   90.00
_cell.angle_beta   90.00
_cell.angle_gamma   90.00
#
_symmetry.space_group_name_H-M   'P 1'
#
loop_
_entity.id
_entity.type
_entity.pdbx_description
1 polymer ?
#
loop_
_entity_poly.entity_id
_entity_poly.type
_entity_poly.pdbx_seq_one_letter_code
_entity_poly.pdbx_strand_id
1 'polypeptide(L)'
;MEYTLSLIEPLLEKAEKFSKTSIELLKLKAVYKTSDIASTLISRLLLIIIGLFFLLGLNIGIALWLGDLLGKNYYGFLLVSSFYGLLGIVLFFLHPAIKASVNNSIIIKLLK
;
A
#
# COMPACT_ATOMS: atom_id res chain seq x y z
N MET A 1 -58.75 -9.16 9.51
CA MET A 1 -57.47 -8.46 9.22
C MET A 1 -56.58 -8.34 10.47
N GLU A 2 -57.10 -8.56 11.69
CA GLU A 2 -56.31 -8.54 12.95
C GLU A 2 -55.31 -9.70 13.16
N TYR A 3 -55.62 -10.92 12.70
CA TYR A 3 -54.80 -12.11 13.01
C TYR A 3 -53.38 -12.07 12.44
N THR A 4 -53.18 -11.41 11.29
CA THR A 4 -51.86 -11.28 10.66
C THR A 4 -50.96 -10.30 11.40
N LEU A 5 -51.53 -9.26 12.02
CA LEU A 5 -50.76 -8.27 12.78
C LEU A 5 -50.19 -8.88 14.08
N SER A 6 -50.99 -9.67 14.80
CA SER A 6 -50.55 -10.29 16.07
C SER A 6 -49.45 -11.35 15.91
N LEU A 7 -49.28 -11.91 14.71
CA LEU A 7 -48.20 -12.85 14.39
C LEU A 7 -46.94 -12.16 13.86
N ILE A 8 -47.10 -10.99 13.23
CA ILE A 8 -45.98 -10.20 12.69
C ILE A 8 -45.25 -9.45 13.80
N GLU A 9 -45.95 -8.94 14.82
CA GLU A 9 -45.36 -8.26 15.98
C GLU A 9 -44.22 -9.04 16.67
N PRO A 10 -44.40 -10.32 17.10
CA PRO A 10 -43.33 -11.06 17.76
C PRO A 10 -42.16 -11.43 16.83
N LEU A 11 -42.41 -11.54 15.51
CA LEU A 11 -41.36 -11.75 14.52
C LEU A 11 -40.57 -10.46 14.23
N LEU A 12 -41.25 -9.33 14.18
CA LEU A 12 -40.64 -8.01 14.04
C LEU A 12 -39.81 -7.66 15.26
N GLU A 13 -40.30 -7.97 16.46
CA GLU A 13 -39.58 -7.75 17.72
C GLU A 13 -38.33 -8.62 17.82
N LYS A 14 -38.41 -9.90 17.40
CA LYS A 14 -37.22 -10.75 17.25
C LYS A 14 -36.27 -10.19 16.19
N ALA A 15 -36.76 -9.82 15.01
CA ALA A 15 -35.94 -9.27 13.94
C ALA A 15 -35.23 -7.98 14.39
N GLU A 16 -35.89 -7.11 15.14
CA GLU A 16 -35.29 -5.91 15.73
C GLU A 16 -34.20 -6.27 16.74
N LYS A 17 -34.44 -7.25 17.60
CA LYS A 17 -33.47 -7.72 18.60
C LYS A 17 -32.25 -8.36 17.93
N PHE A 18 -32.46 -9.22 16.92
CA PHE A 18 -31.41 -9.82 16.11
C PHE A 18 -30.64 -8.77 15.30
N SER A 19 -31.32 -7.74 14.79
CA SER A 19 -30.71 -6.65 14.05
C SER A 19 -29.88 -5.75 14.97
N LYS A 20 -30.39 -5.41 16.16
CA LYS A 20 -29.62 -4.71 17.21
C LYS A 20 -28.36 -5.47 17.58
N THR A 21 -28.46 -6.77 17.89
CA THR A 21 -27.29 -7.58 18.23
C THR A 21 -26.32 -7.72 17.06
N SER A 22 -26.81 -7.86 15.83
CA SER A 22 -25.96 -7.93 14.63
C SER A 22 -25.22 -6.61 14.37
N ILE A 23 -25.90 -5.47 14.56
CA ILE A 23 -25.31 -4.13 14.44
C ILE A 23 -24.25 -3.91 15.53
N GLU A 24 -24.53 -4.35 16.76
CA GLU A 24 -23.61 -4.22 17.89
C GLU A 24 -22.36 -5.08 17.69
N LEU A 25 -22.52 -6.32 17.20
CA LEU A 25 -21.42 -7.20 16.82
C LEU A 25 -20.61 -6.64 15.63
N LEU A 26 -21.27 -6.06 14.62
CA LEU A 26 -20.58 -5.41 13.50
C LEU A 26 -19.79 -4.18 13.96
N LYS A 27 -20.34 -3.36 14.86
CA LYS A 27 -19.67 -2.20 15.44
C LYS A 27 -18.43 -2.63 16.23
N LEU A 28 -18.56 -3.66 17.08
CA LEU A 28 -17.45 -4.16 17.87
C LEU A 28 -16.36 -4.81 17.00
N LYS A 29 -16.75 -5.60 15.99
CA LYS A 29 -15.83 -6.24 15.05
C LYS A 29 -15.15 -5.22 14.13
N ALA A 30 -15.86 -4.16 13.72
CA ALA A 30 -15.30 -3.06 12.95
C ALA A 30 -14.25 -2.31 13.78
N VAL A 31 -14.54 -1.98 15.04
CA VAL A 31 -13.58 -1.31 15.93
C VAL A 31 -12.35 -2.19 16.15
N TYR A 32 -12.51 -3.46 16.54
CA TYR A 32 -11.39 -4.37 16.75
C TYR A 32 -10.54 -4.57 15.50
N LYS A 33 -11.18 -4.81 14.34
CA LYS A 33 -10.47 -5.03 13.08
C LYS A 33 -9.78 -3.76 12.59
N THR A 34 -10.38 -2.59 12.80
CA THR A 34 -9.76 -1.31 12.47
C THR A 34 -8.56 -1.04 13.38
N SER A 35 -8.67 -1.31 14.68
CA SER A 35 -7.57 -1.16 15.63
C SER A 35 -6.42 -2.12 15.35
N ASP A 36 -6.70 -3.37 15.00
CA ASP A 36 -5.68 -4.37 14.66
C ASP A 36 -4.95 -4.02 13.35
N ILE A 37 -5.71 -3.64 12.31
CA ILE A 37 -5.15 -3.15 11.04
C ILE A 37 -4.36 -1.86 11.24
N ALA A 38 -4.87 -0.91 12.03
CA ALA A 38 -4.15 0.32 12.33
C ALA A 38 -2.83 0.02 13.06
N SER A 39 -2.85 -0.87 14.04
CA SER A 39 -1.66 -1.24 14.81
C SER A 39 -0.60 -1.90 13.92
N THR A 40 -1.00 -2.88 13.09
CA THR A 40 -0.07 -3.52 12.14
C THR A 40 0.43 -2.56 11.07
N LEU A 41 -0.42 -1.66 10.56
CA LEU A 41 0.00 -0.63 9.60
C LEU A 41 1.01 0.33 10.22
N ILE A 42 0.77 0.81 11.43
CA ILE A 42 1.68 1.72 12.14
C ILE A 42 3.04 1.05 12.37
N SER A 43 3.06 -0.18 12.87
CA SER A 43 4.30 -0.94 13.06
C SER A 43 5.03 -1.16 11.73
N ARG A 44 4.32 -1.45 10.64
CA ARG A 44 4.92 -1.64 9.32
C ARG A 44 5.43 -0.33 8.72
N LEU A 45 4.71 0.77 8.89
CA LEU A 45 5.10 2.12 8.50
C LEU A 45 6.39 2.54 9.20
N LEU A 46 6.51 2.30 10.50
CA LEU A 46 7.73 2.57 11.25
C LEU A 46 8.94 1.84 10.67
N LEU A 47 8.80 0.55 10.35
CA LEU A 47 9.87 -0.23 9.70
C LEU A 47 10.24 0.34 8.33
N ILE A 48 9.25 0.72 7.52
CA ILE A 48 9.48 1.33 6.19
C ILE A 48 10.22 2.67 6.34
N ILE A 49 9.80 3.50 7.30
CA ILE A 49 10.42 4.81 7.55
C ILE A 49 11.88 4.61 7.97
N ILE A 50 12.16 3.71 8.92
CA ILE A 50 13.53 3.41 9.35
C ILE A 50 14.37 2.89 8.17
N GLY A 51 13.82 1.97 7.38
CA GLY A 51 14.49 1.47 6.17
C GLY A 51 14.77 2.58 5.15
N LEU A 52 13.85 3.52 4.98
CA LEU A 52 14.01 4.67 4.09
C LEU A 52 15.13 5.60 4.57
N PHE A 53 15.19 5.92 5.87
CA PHE A 53 16.28 6.70 6.45
C PHE A 53 17.64 5.99 6.29
N PHE A 54 17.68 4.68 6.49
CA PHE A 54 18.88 3.89 6.27
C PHE A 54 19.34 3.95 4.79
N LEU A 55 18.42 3.75 3.84
CA LEU A 55 18.70 3.83 2.41
C LEU A 55 19.15 5.23 1.97
N LEU A 56 18.53 6.29 2.51
CA LEU A 56 18.95 7.67 2.27
C LEU A 56 20.36 7.92 2.80
N GLY A 57 20.64 7.49 4.03
CA GLY A 57 21.97 7.57 4.61
C GLY A 57 23.02 6.81 3.79
N LEU A 58 22.68 5.61 3.30
CA LEU A 58 23.55 4.82 2.43
C LEU A 58 23.84 5.55 1.11
N ASN A 59 22.82 6.14 0.47
CA ASN A 59 22.99 6.92 -0.76
C ASN A 59 23.92 8.12 -0.55
N ILE A 60 23.72 8.86 0.54
CA ILE A 60 24.58 10.00 0.90
C ILE A 60 26.00 9.53 1.20
N GLY A 61 26.16 8.42 1.94
CA GLY A 61 27.46 7.83 2.24
C GLY A 61 28.22 7.39 0.98
N ILE A 62 27.55 6.73 0.04
CA ILE A 62 28.12 6.36 -1.27
C ILE A 62 28.52 7.61 -2.05
N ALA A 63 27.66 8.63 -2.07
CA ALA A 63 27.96 9.89 -2.75
C ALA A 63 29.17 10.60 -2.15
N LEU A 64 29.30 10.64 -0.82
CA LEU A 64 30.46 11.24 -0.15
C LEU A 64 31.72 10.42 -0.37
N TRP A 65 31.65 9.08 -0.28
CA TRP A 65 32.80 8.21 -0.49
C TRP A 65 33.34 8.30 -1.93
N LEU A 66 32.45 8.31 -2.93
CA LEU A 66 32.83 8.61 -4.31
C LEU A 66 33.39 10.04 -4.43
N GLY A 67 32.76 11.00 -3.77
CA GLY A 67 33.20 12.39 -3.76
C GLY A 67 34.62 12.58 -3.25
N ASP A 68 34.98 11.90 -2.15
CA ASP A 68 36.32 11.89 -1.58
C ASP A 68 37.33 11.24 -2.53
N LEU A 69 36.96 10.14 -3.20
CA LEU A 69 37.82 9.48 -4.18
C LEU A 69 38.12 10.37 -5.40
N LEU A 70 37.14 11.19 -5.81
CA LEU A 70 37.29 12.19 -6.87
C LEU A 70 37.86 13.53 -6.36
N GLY A 71 38.18 13.65 -5.07
CA GLY A 71 38.79 14.82 -4.44
C GLY A 71 37.85 16.00 -4.20
N LYS A 72 36.57 15.93 -4.61
CA LYS A 72 35.52 16.91 -4.27
C LYS A 72 34.16 16.22 -4.13
N ASN A 73 33.48 16.49 -3.02
CA ASN A 73 32.17 15.91 -2.69
C ASN A 73 31.10 16.16 -3.77
N TYR A 74 31.16 17.30 -4.45
CA TYR A 74 30.26 17.64 -5.55
C TYR A 74 30.28 16.60 -6.69
N TYR A 75 31.44 16.01 -6.99
CA TYR A 75 31.53 15.01 -8.06
C TYR A 75 30.82 13.70 -7.69
N GLY A 76 30.87 13.30 -6.42
CA GLY A 76 30.18 12.09 -5.97
C GLY A 76 28.66 12.21 -6.10
N PHE A 77 28.08 13.35 -5.69
CA PHE A 77 26.66 13.63 -5.92
C PHE A 77 26.31 13.72 -7.40
N LEU A 78 27.17 14.33 -8.22
CA LEU A 78 26.93 14.48 -9.65
C LEU A 78 26.97 13.14 -10.39
N LEU A 79 27.88 12.24 -10.01
CA LEU A 79 27.95 10.89 -10.58
C LEU A 79 26.72 10.06 -10.21
N VAL A 80 26.37 10.04 -8.93
CA VAL A 80 25.21 9.27 -8.43
C VAL A 80 23.91 9.81 -9.05
N SER A 81 23.71 11.13 -9.09
CA SER A 81 22.52 11.72 -9.71
C SER A 81 22.46 11.52 -11.24
N SER A 82 23.60 11.60 -11.94
CA SER A 82 23.67 11.30 -13.37
C SER A 82 23.34 9.84 -13.66
N PHE A 83 23.82 8.91 -12.83
CA PHE A 83 23.47 7.49 -12.95
C PHE A 83 21.97 7.24 -12.79
N TYR A 84 21.35 7.83 -11.77
CA TYR A 84 19.90 7.75 -11.58
C TYR A 84 19.11 8.44 -12.72
N GLY A 85 19.60 9.57 -13.22
CA GLY A 85 19.00 10.26 -14.37
C GLY A 85 19.07 9.42 -15.66
N LEU A 86 20.22 8.80 -15.92
CA LEU A 86 20.40 7.92 -17.08
C LEU A 86 19.48 6.70 -17.00
N LEU A 87 19.37 6.07 -15.82
CA LEU A 87 18.40 4.99 -15.59
C LEU A 87 16.96 5.44 -15.85
N GLY A 88 16.59 6.65 -15.41
CA GLY A 88 15.27 7.23 -15.68
C GLY A 88 14.99 7.40 -17.18
N ILE A 89 15.98 7.88 -17.95
CA ILE A 89 15.87 8.01 -19.41
C ILE A 89 15.74 6.64 -20.07
N VAL A 90 16.58 5.68 -19.69
CA VAL A 90 16.50 4.29 -20.23
C VAL A 90 15.13 3.70 -19.94
N LEU A 91 14.62 3.88 -18.72
CA LEU A 91 13.30 3.37 -18.33
C LEU A 91 12.17 4.07 -19.09
N PHE A 92 12.30 5.37 -19.39
CA PHE A 92 11.34 6.11 -20.21
C PHE A 92 11.27 5.56 -21.64
N PHE A 93 12.41 5.24 -22.26
CA PHE A 93 12.46 4.59 -23.56
C PHE A 93 11.91 3.16 -23.53
N LEU A 94 12.10 2.44 -22.42
CA LEU A 94 11.59 1.08 -22.25
C LEU A 94 10.11 1.04 -21.83
N HIS A 95 9.56 2.14 -21.30
CA HIS A 95 8.17 2.26 -20.88
C HIS A 95 7.15 1.79 -21.95
N PRO A 96 7.24 2.20 -23.24
CA PRO A 96 6.35 1.66 -24.28
C PRO A 96 6.50 0.14 -24.48
N ALA A 97 7.73 -0.39 -24.39
CA ALA A 97 7.99 -1.83 -24.54
C ALA A 97 7.45 -2.64 -23.33
N ILE A 98 7.61 -2.12 -22.12
CA ILE A 98 7.07 -2.72 -20.88
C ILE A 98 5.53 -2.71 -20.94
N LYS A 99 4.92 -1.58 -21.34
CA LYS A 99 3.46 -1.48 -21.47
C LYS A 99 2.91 -2.47 -22.51
N ALA A 100 3.60 -2.64 -23.64
CA ALA A 100 3.22 -3.62 -24.66
C ALA A 100 3.34 -5.07 -24.17
N SER A 101 4.43 -5.40 -23.47
CA SER A 101 4.67 -6.76 -22.94
C SER A 101 3.68 -7.15 -21.83
N VAL A 102 3.38 -6.24 -20.92
CA VAL A 102 2.38 -6.45 -19.85
C VAL A 102 0.99 -6.64 -20.44
N ASN A 103 0.59 -5.80 -21.41
CA ASN A 103 -0.72 -5.93 -22.04
C ASN A 103 -0.87 -7.26 -22.79
N ASN A 104 0.16 -7.67 -23.53
CA ASN A 104 0.15 -8.96 -24.24
C ASN A 104 0.08 -10.15 -23.27
N SER A 105 0.77 -10.07 -22.13
CA SER A 105 0.72 -11.10 -21.09
C SER A 105 -0.65 -11.22 -20.42
N ILE A 106 -1.34 -10.08 -20.23
CA ILE A 106 -2.70 -10.05 -19.69
C ILE A 106 -3.69 -10.64 -20.71
N ILE A 107 -3.58 -10.27 -22.00
CA ILE A 107 -4.44 -10.80 -23.07
C ILE A 107 -4.29 -12.32 -23.19
N ILE A 108 -3.06 -12.84 -23.19
CA ILE A 108 -2.80 -14.29 -23.29
C ILE A 108 -3.35 -15.06 -22.07
N LYS A 109 -3.32 -14.46 -20.88
CA LYS A 109 -3.92 -15.05 -19.67
C LYS A 109 -5.46 -14.99 -19.65
N LEU A 110 -6.07 -14.04 -20.34
CA LEU A 110 -7.53 -13.90 -20.43
C LEU A 110 -8.15 -14.71 -21.56
N LEU A 111 -7.39 -15.01 -22.62
CA LEU A 111 -7.84 -15.80 -23.77
C LEU A 111 -7.69 -17.32 -23.56
N LYS A 112 -7.22 -17.76 -22.40
CA LYS A 112 -7.06 -19.17 -22.02
C LYS A 112 -8.01 -19.51 -20.89
#